data_AF-A0A8J7Y4X0-F1
#
_entry.id   AF-A0A8J7Y4X0-F1
#
_cell.length_a   1.000
_cell.length_b   1.000
_cell.length_c   1.000
_cell.angle_alpha   90.00
_cell.angle_beta   90.00
_cell.angle_gamma   90.00
#
_symmetry.space_group_name_H-M   'P 1'
#
loop_
_entity.id
_entity.type
_entity.pdbx_description
1 polymer ?
#
loop_
_entity_poly.entity_id
_entity_poly.type
_entity_poly.pdbx_seq_one_letter_code
_entity_poly.pdbx_strand_id
1 'polypeptide(L)'
;MLERHNLLSYFDVFFPGSEYFDDILSGKTPEISRYRCRLDRNFFFSPDGLIYPCIRMNSYPIGRFFPEYSANENQLGILKSRTVLNIPSCMECEYALICRGGCPAESLERGSLFNGICEDYPRILSTYIPYRLRALQEE
;
A
#
# COMPACT_ATOMS: atom_id res chain seq x y z
N MET A 1 23.60 7.70 9.27
CA MET A 1 23.95 8.69 8.22
C MET A 1 23.10 9.95 8.34
N LEU A 2 21.77 9.82 8.48
CA LEU A 2 20.84 10.94 8.68
C LEU A 2 21.04 11.68 10.02
N GLU A 3 21.26 10.95 11.12
CA GLU A 3 21.54 11.51 12.46
C GLU A 3 22.78 12.44 12.47
N ARG A 4 23.85 12.04 11.77
CA ARG A 4 25.12 12.78 11.72
C ARG A 4 24.98 14.22 11.17
N HIS A 5 23.92 14.48 10.40
CA HIS A 5 23.70 15.77 9.73
C HIS A 5 22.41 16.46 10.19
N ASN A 6 21.80 16.01 11.30
CA ASN A 6 20.51 16.50 11.81
C ASN A 6 19.36 16.44 10.76
N LEU A 7 19.47 15.54 9.80
CA LEU A 7 18.50 15.44 8.69
C LEU A 7 17.18 14.79 9.11
N LEU A 8 17.12 14.20 10.30
CA LEU A 8 15.89 13.61 10.84
C LEU A 8 14.78 14.65 11.10
N SER A 9 15.13 15.93 11.26
CA SER A 9 14.15 17.01 11.32
C SER A 9 13.46 17.31 9.98
N TYR A 10 13.97 16.74 8.88
CA TYR A 10 13.48 16.99 7.52
C TYR A 10 12.94 15.74 6.83
N PHE A 11 13.25 14.54 7.35
CA PHE A 11 12.92 13.29 6.68
C PHE A 11 12.34 12.26 7.64
N ASP A 12 11.13 11.81 7.32
CA ASP A 12 10.50 10.68 7.98
C ASP A 12 11.03 9.36 7.43
N VAL A 13 11.32 8.41 8.32
CA VAL A 13 11.63 7.03 7.95
C VAL A 13 10.32 6.30 7.72
N PHE A 14 10.00 6.02 6.46
CA PHE A 14 8.74 5.39 6.06
C PHE A 14 8.96 4.05 5.34
N PHE A 15 8.09 3.09 5.64
CA PHE A 15 7.89 1.88 4.86
C PHE A 15 6.42 1.45 4.93
N PRO A 16 5.95 0.59 4.01
CA PRO A 16 4.61 0.03 4.07
C PRO A 16 4.30 -0.65 5.41
N GLY A 17 3.41 -0.06 6.20
CA GLY A 17 3.03 -0.55 7.52
C GLY A 17 3.83 0.04 8.68
N SER A 18 4.66 1.05 8.45
CA SER A 18 5.30 1.85 9.52
C SER A 18 4.29 2.40 10.54
N GLU A 19 3.16 2.92 10.05
CA GLU A 19 2.03 3.41 10.88
C GLU A 19 1.53 2.37 11.89
N TYR A 20 1.50 1.09 11.53
CA TYR A 20 1.09 0.01 12.43
C TYR A 20 1.97 -0.03 13.69
N PHE A 21 3.27 0.17 13.53
CA PHE A 21 4.20 0.19 14.65
C PHE A 21 4.15 1.52 15.40
N ASP A 22 3.97 2.63 14.69
CA ASP A 22 3.86 3.96 15.32
C ASP A 22 2.62 4.07 16.22
N ASP A 23 1.50 3.48 15.80
CA ASP A 23 0.30 3.37 16.63
C ASP A 23 0.59 2.56 17.91
N ILE A 24 1.19 1.37 17.78
CA ILE A 24 1.54 0.53 18.94
C ILE A 24 2.47 1.29 19.90
N LEU A 25 3.53 1.90 19.38
CA LEU A 25 4.53 2.59 20.19
C LEU A 25 3.97 3.84 20.87
N SER A 26 2.95 4.47 20.27
CA SER A 26 2.22 5.60 20.87
C SER A 26 1.05 5.18 21.76
N GLY A 27 0.88 3.89 22.02
CA GLY A 27 -0.20 3.35 22.87
C GLY A 27 -1.58 3.35 22.21
N LYS A 28 -1.65 3.54 20.88
CA LYS A 28 -2.87 3.45 20.09
C LYS A 28 -3.07 2.03 19.56
N THR A 29 -4.32 1.67 19.29
CA THR A 29 -4.64 0.41 18.62
C THR A 29 -4.40 0.57 17.11
N PRO A 30 -3.51 -0.23 16.50
CA PRO A 30 -3.23 -0.10 15.07
C PRO A 30 -4.40 -0.62 14.23
N GLU A 31 -4.65 0.05 13.11
CA GLU A 31 -5.63 -0.44 12.14
C GLU A 31 -5.06 -1.60 11.29
N ILE A 32 -5.81 -2.69 11.23
CA ILE A 32 -5.53 -3.83 10.34
C ILE A 32 -6.48 -3.83 9.14
N SER A 33 -5.94 -4.10 7.96
CA SER A 33 -6.73 -4.16 6.73
C SER A 33 -6.21 -5.28 5.82
N ARG A 34 -7.14 -5.92 5.11
CA ARG A 34 -6.82 -6.90 4.07
C ARG A 34 -6.44 -6.27 2.73
N TYR A 35 -6.60 -4.94 2.62
CA TYR A 35 -6.37 -4.14 1.44
C TYR A 35 -5.27 -3.11 1.69
N ARG A 36 -4.30 -3.00 0.76
CA ARG A 36 -3.36 -1.87 0.76
C ARG A 36 -4.05 -0.56 0.41
N CYS A 37 -4.77 -0.56 -0.72
CA CYS A 37 -5.56 0.56 -1.21
C CYS A 37 -6.97 0.08 -1.53
N ARG A 38 -8.00 0.87 -1.24
CA ARG A 38 -9.40 0.58 -1.63
C ARG A 38 -9.66 1.02 -3.07
N LEU A 39 -9.02 0.34 -4.02
CA LEU A 39 -9.13 0.59 -5.47
C LEU A 39 -10.55 0.35 -6.02
N ASP A 40 -11.41 -0.25 -5.21
CA ASP A 40 -12.84 -0.45 -5.44
C ASP A 40 -13.71 0.74 -5.02
N ARG A 41 -13.14 1.79 -4.41
CA ARG A 41 -13.89 2.91 -3.82
C ARG A 41 -13.48 4.30 -4.30
N ASN A 42 -12.25 4.45 -4.79
CA ASN A 42 -11.73 5.73 -5.28
C ASN A 42 -11.41 5.59 -6.76
N PHE A 43 -11.93 6.53 -7.56
CA PHE A 43 -11.80 6.49 -9.01
C PHE A 43 -11.27 7.82 -9.56
N PHE A 44 -10.46 7.74 -10.60
CA PHE A 44 -9.83 8.86 -11.28
C PHE A 44 -10.44 9.00 -12.66
N PHE A 45 -10.97 10.18 -12.95
CA PHE A 45 -11.60 10.52 -14.21
C PHE A 45 -10.57 11.26 -15.08
N SER A 46 -10.13 10.64 -16.17
CA SER A 46 -9.06 11.15 -17.03
C SER A 46 -9.61 11.97 -18.20
N PRO A 47 -8.86 12.95 -18.75
CA PRO A 47 -9.30 13.75 -19.92
C PRO A 47 -9.62 12.93 -21.19
N ASP A 48 -9.17 11.68 -21.29
CA ASP A 48 -9.53 10.74 -22.37
C ASP A 48 -10.96 10.16 -22.26
N GLY A 49 -11.70 10.56 -21.21
CA GLY A 49 -13.05 10.10 -20.93
C GLY A 49 -13.11 8.77 -20.17
N LEU A 50 -11.96 8.18 -19.80
CA LEU A 50 -11.87 6.91 -19.11
C LEU A 50 -11.80 7.08 -17.59
N ILE A 51 -12.18 6.01 -16.88
CA ILE A 51 -12.15 5.92 -15.42
C ILE A 51 -11.05 4.94 -15.03
N TYR A 52 -10.20 5.32 -14.08
CA TYR A 52 -9.08 4.53 -13.58
C TYR A 52 -9.18 4.32 -12.07
N PRO A 53 -8.71 3.18 -11.54
CA PRO A 53 -8.73 2.92 -10.10
C PRO A 53 -7.63 3.67 -9.33
N CYS A 54 -6.57 4.10 -10.02
CA CYS A 54 -5.44 4.83 -9.48
C CYS A 54 -4.72 5.59 -10.59
N ILE A 55 -4.16 6.76 -10.29
CA ILE A 55 -3.35 7.56 -11.22
C ILE A 55 -2.18 6.78 -11.85
N ARG A 56 -1.65 5.77 -11.14
CA ARG A 56 -0.54 4.93 -11.62
C ARG A 56 -1.00 3.76 -12.48
N MET A 57 -2.31 3.56 -12.67
CA MET A 57 -2.88 2.42 -13.39
C MET A 57 -3.50 2.84 -14.72
N ASN A 58 -2.81 3.71 -15.46
CA ASN A 58 -3.28 4.29 -16.73
C ASN A 58 -3.48 3.25 -17.87
N SER A 59 -2.88 2.07 -17.75
CA SER A 59 -3.07 0.94 -18.67
C SER A 59 -4.24 0.03 -18.25
N TYR A 60 -4.95 0.37 -17.17
CA TYR A 60 -6.02 -0.44 -16.58
C TYR A 60 -7.29 0.42 -16.35
N PRO A 61 -7.95 0.90 -17.42
CA PRO A 61 -9.22 1.58 -17.27
C PRO A 61 -10.28 0.60 -16.76
N ILE A 62 -11.14 1.06 -15.88
CA ILE A 62 -12.26 0.32 -15.26
C ILE A 62 -13.63 0.80 -15.73
N GLY A 63 -13.64 1.66 -16.75
CA GLY A 63 -14.86 2.24 -17.29
C GLY A 63 -14.59 3.49 -18.08
N ARG A 64 -15.68 4.16 -18.43
CA ARG A 64 -15.75 5.41 -19.19
C ARG A 64 -16.82 6.29 -18.55
N PHE A 65 -16.56 7.59 -18.49
CA PHE A 65 -17.56 8.58 -18.06
C PHE A 65 -17.98 9.52 -19.19
N PHE A 66 -17.22 9.57 -20.29
CA PHE A 66 -17.51 10.37 -21.47
C PHE A 66 -17.09 9.66 -22.77
N PRO A 67 -17.86 9.75 -23.87
CA PRO A 67 -19.14 10.48 -24.02
C PRO A 67 -20.33 9.80 -23.34
N GLU A 68 -20.25 8.49 -23.14
CA GLU A 68 -21.27 7.70 -22.47
C GLU A 68 -20.66 6.98 -21.28
N TYR A 69 -21.45 6.89 -20.21
CA TYR A 69 -21.03 6.20 -19.00
C TYR A 69 -21.07 4.69 -19.19
N SER A 70 -19.98 4.02 -18.84
CA SER A 70 -19.94 2.57 -18.69
C SER A 70 -18.95 2.17 -17.60
N ALA A 71 -19.29 1.15 -16.82
CA ALA A 71 -18.42 0.57 -15.82
C ALA A 71 -18.06 -0.86 -16.22
N ASN A 72 -16.80 -1.25 -16.03
CA ASN A 72 -16.37 -2.62 -16.19
C ASN A 72 -16.47 -3.35 -14.84
N GLU A 73 -17.67 -3.87 -14.56
CA GLU A 73 -17.98 -4.58 -13.32
C GLU A 73 -17.05 -5.78 -13.08
N ASN A 74 -16.57 -6.43 -14.14
CA ASN A 74 -15.62 -7.54 -14.02
C ASN A 74 -14.27 -7.06 -13.47
N GLN A 75 -13.73 -5.97 -14.01
CA GLN A 75 -12.47 -5.39 -13.50
C GLN A 75 -12.63 -4.84 -12.09
N LEU A 76 -13.76 -4.19 -11.78
CA LEU A 76 -14.07 -3.76 -10.41
C LEU A 76 -14.13 -4.94 -9.45
N GLY A 77 -14.74 -6.06 -9.87
CA GLY A 77 -14.77 -7.31 -9.11
C GLY A 77 -13.36 -7.86 -8.83
N ILE A 78 -12.47 -7.83 -9.83
CA ILE A 78 -11.06 -8.23 -9.69
C ILE A 78 -10.32 -7.31 -8.69
N LEU A 79 -10.51 -5.99 -8.78
CA LEU A 79 -9.88 -5.05 -7.85
C LEU A 79 -10.38 -5.25 -6.41
N LYS A 80 -11.68 -5.50 -6.24
CA LYS A 80 -12.29 -5.78 -4.94
C LYS A 80 -11.82 -7.11 -4.34
N SER A 81 -11.49 -8.10 -5.18
CA SER A 81 -10.97 -9.40 -4.73
C SER A 81 -9.48 -9.38 -4.44
N ARG A 82 -8.73 -8.36 -4.87
CA ARG A 82 -7.29 -8.22 -4.59
C ARG A 82 -7.03 -7.90 -3.12
N THR A 83 -6.97 -8.95 -2.30
CA THR A 83 -6.66 -8.89 -0.86
C THR A 83 -5.50 -9.80 -0.52
N VAL A 84 -4.92 -9.62 0.66
CA VAL A 84 -3.91 -10.54 1.20
C VAL A 84 -4.37 -12.00 1.29
N LEU A 85 -5.69 -12.24 1.30
CA LEU A 85 -6.28 -13.59 1.32
C LEU A 85 -6.34 -14.24 -0.07
N ASN A 86 -6.15 -13.46 -1.13
CA ASN A 86 -6.24 -13.92 -2.52
C ASN A 86 -4.93 -13.72 -3.30
N ILE A 87 -3.92 -13.09 -2.70
CA ILE A 87 -2.58 -12.96 -3.27
C ILE A 87 -1.78 -14.19 -2.81
N PRO A 88 -1.31 -15.05 -3.74
CA PRO A 88 -0.71 -16.34 -3.37
C PRO A 88 0.45 -16.22 -2.38
N SER A 89 1.36 -15.26 -2.58
CA SER A 89 2.49 -15.03 -1.70
C SER A 89 2.12 -14.45 -0.33
N CYS A 90 0.92 -13.88 -0.17
CA CYS A 90 0.48 -13.28 1.08
C CYS A 90 -0.29 -14.23 1.99
N MET A 91 -0.88 -15.30 1.45
CA MET A 91 -1.71 -16.23 2.24
C MET A 91 -0.92 -16.90 3.38
N GLU A 92 0.36 -17.15 3.16
CA GLU A 92 1.28 -17.78 4.13
C GLU A 92 2.28 -16.76 4.73
N CYS A 93 2.08 -15.45 4.53
CA CYS A 93 3.03 -14.43 4.95
C CYS A 93 2.66 -13.85 6.32
N GLU A 94 3.57 -13.96 7.29
CA GLU A 94 3.40 -13.41 8.65
C GLU A 94 3.25 -11.87 8.67
N TYR A 95 3.76 -11.17 7.65
CA TYR A 95 3.70 -9.71 7.53
C TYR A 95 2.53 -9.21 6.67
N ALA A 96 1.63 -10.10 6.24
CA ALA A 96 0.59 -9.77 5.26
C ALA A 96 -0.32 -8.62 5.71
N LEU A 97 -0.69 -8.56 7.00
CA LEU A 97 -1.57 -7.50 7.54
C LEU A 97 -0.83 -6.16 7.77
N ILE A 98 0.50 -6.18 7.79
CA ILE A 98 1.35 -4.99 7.93
C ILE A 98 1.53 -4.33 6.56
N CYS A 99 1.98 -5.10 5.56
CA CYS A 99 2.25 -4.59 4.21
C CYS A 99 0.98 -4.45 3.34
N ARG A 100 -0.06 -5.22 3.72
CA ARG A 100 -1.38 -5.31 3.08
C ARG A 100 -1.32 -5.75 1.60
N GLY A 101 -0.28 -6.49 1.23
CA GLY A 101 -0.09 -7.08 -0.10
C GLY A 101 0.50 -6.15 -1.16
N GLY A 102 1.06 -5.00 -0.77
CA GLY A 102 1.80 -4.13 -1.68
C GLY A 102 0.96 -3.24 -2.59
N CYS A 103 1.63 -2.36 -3.35
CA CYS A 103 0.98 -1.44 -4.29
C CYS A 103 0.43 -2.20 -5.52
N PRO A 104 -0.89 -2.17 -5.80
CA PRO A 104 -1.44 -2.92 -6.94
C PRO A 104 -0.97 -2.40 -8.31
N ALA A 105 -0.66 -1.11 -8.42
CA ALA A 105 -0.12 -0.54 -9.67
C ALA A 105 1.25 -1.16 -9.99
N GLU A 106 2.12 -1.26 -9.00
CA GLU A 106 3.41 -1.92 -9.15
C GLU A 106 3.27 -3.42 -9.40
N SER A 107 2.30 -4.10 -8.75
CA SER A 107 2.00 -5.50 -9.04
C SER A 107 1.65 -5.70 -10.52
N LEU A 108 0.81 -4.81 -11.06
CA LEU A 108 0.43 -4.82 -12.47
C LEU A 108 1.63 -4.58 -13.40
N GLU A 109 2.50 -3.63 -13.07
CA GLU A 109 3.76 -3.38 -13.81
C GLU A 109 4.66 -4.63 -13.83
N ARG A 110 4.63 -5.44 -12.77
CA ARG A 110 5.31 -6.75 -12.66
C ARG A 110 4.53 -7.91 -13.29
N GLY A 111 3.45 -7.63 -14.04
CA GLY A 111 2.74 -8.59 -14.88
C GLY A 111 1.43 -9.14 -14.31
N SER A 112 1.11 -8.93 -13.03
CA SER A 112 -0.15 -9.41 -12.45
C SER A 112 -0.58 -8.61 -11.24
N LEU A 113 -1.86 -8.24 -11.18
CA LEU A 113 -2.45 -7.64 -9.99
C LEU A 113 -2.27 -8.50 -8.74
N PHE A 114 -2.21 -9.83 -8.88
CA PHE A 114 -2.08 -10.76 -7.75
C PHE A 114 -0.62 -11.09 -7.38
N ASN A 115 0.35 -10.34 -7.90
CA ASN A 115 1.72 -10.40 -7.41
C ASN A 115 1.86 -9.57 -6.12
N GLY A 116 2.35 -10.17 -5.03
CA GLY A 116 2.75 -9.42 -3.85
C GLY A 116 3.94 -8.52 -4.14
N ILE A 117 3.94 -7.31 -3.59
CA ILE A 117 5.15 -6.45 -3.53
C ILE A 117 5.75 -6.61 -2.15
N CYS A 118 6.79 -7.45 -2.07
CA CYS A 118 7.41 -7.85 -0.82
C CYS A 118 8.70 -7.07 -0.58
N GLU A 119 8.91 -6.74 0.69
CA GLU A 119 10.15 -6.13 1.20
C GLU A 119 10.77 -7.08 2.25
N ASP A 120 12.03 -6.86 2.59
CA ASP A 120 12.72 -7.61 3.65
C ASP A 120 12.29 -7.10 5.04
N TYR A 121 11.07 -7.46 5.44
CA TYR A 121 10.48 -7.08 6.73
C TYR A 121 11.36 -7.45 7.94
N PRO A 122 11.95 -8.64 8.05
CA PRO A 122 12.87 -8.95 9.15
C PRO A 122 13.99 -7.92 9.30
N ARG A 123 14.63 -7.55 8.19
CA ARG A 123 15.68 -6.53 8.18
C ARG A 123 15.15 -5.12 8.48
N ILE A 124 14.02 -4.75 7.90
CA ILE A 124 13.39 -3.45 8.14
C ILE A 124 13.05 -3.29 9.61
N LEU A 125 12.35 -4.27 10.21
CA LEU A 125 11.85 -4.19 11.58
C LEU A 125 12.99 -4.23 12.61
N SER A 126 14.00 -5.06 12.39
CA SER A 126 15.21 -5.10 13.23
C SER A 126 15.98 -3.77 13.24
N THR A 127 15.82 -2.94 12.20
CA THR A 127 16.42 -1.61 12.14
C THR A 127 15.47 -0.53 12.67
N TYR A 128 14.20 -0.56 12.25
CA TYR A 128 13.21 0.47 12.49
C TYR A 128 12.76 0.55 13.94
N ILE A 129 12.44 -0.59 14.57
CA ILE A 129 11.90 -0.61 15.93
C ILE A 129 12.93 -0.01 16.92
N PRO A 130 14.22 -0.42 16.93
CA PRO A 130 15.21 0.21 17.80
C PRO A 130 15.42 1.70 17.51
N TYR A 131 15.37 2.10 16.23
CA TYR A 131 15.46 3.52 15.85
C TYR A 131 14.31 4.34 16.44
N ARG A 132 13.05 3.90 16.27
CA ARG A 132 11.89 4.61 16.81
C ARG A 132 11.85 4.65 18.33
N LEU A 133 12.22 3.56 18.99
CA LEU A 133 12.29 3.52 20.45
C LEU A 133 13.31 4.52 21.02
N ARG A 134 14.45 4.74 20.35
CA ARG A 134 15.41 5.77 20.74
C ARG A 134 14.86 7.17 20.53
N ALA A 135 14.23 7.43 19.38
CA ALA A 135 13.64 8.74 19.10
C ALA A 135 12.58 9.15 20.13
N LEU A 136 11.75 8.20 20.59
CA LEU A 136 10.74 8.45 21.64
C LEU A 136 11.32 8.73 23.03
N GLN A 137 12.60 8.40 23.28
CA GLN A 137 13.28 8.71 24.56
C GLN A 137 13.91 10.11 24.57
N GLU A 138 14.02 10.74 23.40
CA GLU A 138 14.61 12.07 23.21
C GLU A 138 13.55 13.19 23.17
N GLU A 139 12.26 12.82 23.14
CA GLU A 139 11.07 13.71 23.23
C GLU A 139 10.62 13.93 24.68
#